data_AF-A0A3D1JP63-F1
#
_entry.id   AF-A0A3D1JP63-F1
#
_cell.length_a   1.000
_cell.length_b   1.000
_cell.length_c   1.000
_cell.angle_alpha   90.00
_cell.angle_beta   90.00
_cell.angle_gamma   90.00
#
_symmetry.space_group_name_H-M   'P 1'
#
loop_
_entity.id
_entity.type
_entity.pdbx_description
1 polymer ?
#
loop_
_entity_poly.entity_id
_entity_poly.type
_entity_poly.pdbx_seq_one_letter_code
_entity_poly.pdbx_strand_id
1 'polypeptide(L)'
;MPINPAEKAAREAAAAAARTLRHAYDYAALHATAKPLFQKTMRRPGSRPVLVRVDWPGVLSVFDPLTGECLARSDVGDVFQLEAGFLPGAGSPKPKD
;
A
#
# COMPACT_ATOMS: atom_id res chain seq x y z
N MET A 1 -32.47 24.50 9.57
CA MET A 1 -33.31 23.57 10.36
C MET A 1 -32.44 22.92 11.43
N PRO A 2 -32.96 22.65 12.64
CA PRO A 2 -32.19 21.89 13.64
C PRO A 2 -31.92 20.48 13.10
N ILE A 3 -30.68 20.02 13.26
CA ILE A 3 -30.27 18.65 12.90
C ILE A 3 -31.09 17.69 13.77
N ASN A 4 -31.75 16.71 13.16
CA ASN A 4 -32.58 15.80 13.94
C ASN A 4 -31.68 14.90 14.82
N PRO A 5 -32.20 14.33 15.93
CA PRO A 5 -31.38 13.52 16.83
C PRO A 5 -30.68 12.33 16.15
N ALA A 6 -31.29 11.72 15.12
CA ALA A 6 -30.71 10.60 14.40
C ALA A 6 -29.51 11.03 13.53
N GLU A 7 -29.61 12.17 12.84
CA GLU A 7 -28.51 12.77 12.08
C GLU A 7 -27.35 13.17 13.00
N LYS A 8 -27.65 13.72 14.18
CA LYS A 8 -26.64 14.03 15.19
C LYS A 8 -25.92 12.76 15.67
N ALA A 9 -26.66 11.72 16.02
CA ALA A 9 -26.09 10.45 16.45
C ALA A 9 -25.23 9.79 15.36
N ALA A 10 -25.69 9.81 14.09
CA ALA A 10 -24.93 9.28 12.96
C ALA A 10 -23.61 10.05 12.75
N ARG A 11 -23.62 11.38 12.87
CA ARG A 11 -22.43 12.22 12.75
C ARG A 11 -21.45 11.98 13.90
N GLU A 12 -21.94 11.82 15.13
CA GLU A 12 -21.11 11.50 16.29
C GLU A 12 -20.47 10.10 16.17
N ALA A 13 -21.24 9.11 15.68
CA ALA A 13 -20.73 7.77 15.40
C ALA A 13 -19.64 7.79 14.32
N ALA A 14 -19.85 8.51 13.22
CA ALA A 14 -18.84 8.68 12.17
C ALA A 14 -17.55 9.35 12.70
N ALA A 15 -17.69 10.40 13.52
CA ALA A 15 -16.55 11.06 14.15
C ALA A 15 -15.81 10.14 15.13
N ALA A 16 -16.52 9.31 15.88
CA ALA A 16 -15.91 8.31 16.76
C ALA A 16 -15.16 7.24 15.96
N ALA A 17 -15.75 6.71 14.89
CA ALA A 17 -15.10 5.77 14.00
C ALA A 17 -13.82 6.36 13.38
N ALA A 18 -13.86 7.62 12.92
CA ALA A 18 -12.70 8.31 12.37
C ALA A 18 -11.56 8.43 13.40
N ARG A 19 -11.87 8.74 14.67
CA ARG A 19 -10.86 8.77 15.76
C ARG A 19 -10.26 7.39 16.01
N THR A 20 -11.08 6.35 16.07
CA THR A 20 -10.61 4.97 16.26
C THR A 20 -9.68 4.54 15.12
N LEU A 21 -10.05 4.83 13.87
CA LEU A 21 -9.21 4.54 12.71
C LEU A 21 -7.90 5.33 12.75
N ARG A 22 -7.92 6.60 13.15
CA ARG A 22 -6.70 7.41 13.33
C ARG A 22 -5.78 6.79 14.38
N HIS A 23 -6.31 6.41 15.53
CA HIS A 23 -5.51 5.80 16.59
C HIS A 23 -4.92 4.46 16.16
N ALA A 24 -5.70 3.62 15.46
CA ALA A 24 -5.19 2.37 14.89
C ALA A 24 -4.09 2.63 13.86
N TYR A 25 -4.24 3.68 13.04
CA TYR A 25 -3.24 4.10 12.08
C TYR A 25 -1.93 4.49 12.75
N ASP A 26 -2.00 5.38 13.75
CA ASP A 26 -0.83 5.87 14.46
C ASP A 26 -0.15 4.74 15.25
N TYR A 27 -0.93 3.86 15.88
CA TYR A 27 -0.42 2.69 16.59
C TYR A 27 0.33 1.74 15.63
N ALA A 28 -0.24 1.41 14.48
CA ALA A 28 0.43 0.58 13.49
C ALA A 28 1.72 1.23 12.98
N ALA A 29 1.74 2.56 12.78
CA ALA A 29 2.94 3.29 12.40
C ALA A 29 4.07 3.16 13.44
N LEU A 30 3.76 3.19 14.74
CA LEU A 30 4.74 3.01 15.81
C LEU A 30 5.37 1.62 15.82
N HIS A 31 4.67 0.61 15.31
CA HIS A 31 5.13 -0.78 15.30
C HIS A 31 5.70 -1.23 13.94
N ALA A 32 5.39 -0.53 12.86
CA ALA A 32 5.87 -0.82 11.51
C ALA A 32 7.27 -0.20 11.24
N THR A 33 8.21 -0.39 12.16
CA THR A 33 9.49 0.35 12.17
C THR A 33 10.62 -0.29 11.39
N ALA A 34 10.54 -1.58 11.04
CA ALA A 34 11.65 -2.28 10.39
C ALA A 34 11.26 -3.42 9.45
N LYS A 35 10.08 -4.02 9.63
CA LYS A 35 9.64 -5.17 8.83
C LYS A 35 8.39 -4.82 8.03
N PRO A 36 8.33 -5.20 6.74
CA PRO A 36 7.09 -5.10 5.99
C PRO A 36 5.98 -5.92 6.65
N LEU A 37 4.74 -5.46 6.52
CA LEU A 37 3.55 -6.16 6.99
C LEU A 37 3.39 -7.51 6.29
N PHE A 38 3.83 -7.58 5.03
CA PHE A 38 3.87 -8.80 4.24
C PHE A 38 5.03 -8.76 3.26
N GLN A 39 5.67 -9.91 3.04
CA GLN A 39 6.67 -10.06 1.99
C GLN A 39 6.65 -11.48 1.43
N LYS A 40 6.64 -11.61 0.10
CA LYS A 40 6.68 -12.90 -0.59
C LYS A 40 7.28 -12.78 -1.98
N THR A 41 8.17 -13.71 -2.33
CA THR A 41 8.61 -13.89 -3.72
C THR A 41 7.53 -14.60 -4.52
N MET A 42 7.04 -13.97 -5.59
CA MET A 42 6.05 -14.53 -6.50
C MET A 42 6.73 -14.99 -7.80
N ARG A 43 6.31 -16.15 -8.30
CA ARG A 43 6.80 -16.75 -9.54
C ARG A 43 5.61 -17.04 -10.44
N ARG A 44 5.62 -16.51 -11.66
CA ARG A 44 4.66 -16.87 -12.71
C ARG A 44 5.38 -17.69 -13.79
N PRO A 45 4.77 -18.77 -14.31
CA PRO A 45 5.34 -19.51 -15.44
C PRO A 45 5.67 -18.57 -16.60
N GLY A 46 6.87 -18.68 -17.17
CA GLY A 46 7.33 -17.84 -18.28
C GLY A 46 7.73 -16.40 -17.91
N SER A 47 7.76 -16.03 -16.63
CA SER A 47 8.20 -14.70 -16.17
C SER A 47 9.32 -14.80 -15.13
N ARG A 48 10.12 -13.73 -15.02
CA ARG A 48 11.12 -13.61 -13.95
C ARG A 48 10.42 -13.54 -12.57
N PRO A 49 10.96 -14.17 -11.52
CA PRO A 49 10.46 -14.00 -10.16
C PRO A 49 10.47 -12.53 -9.74
N VAL A 50 9.48 -12.12 -8.95
CA VAL A 50 9.41 -10.77 -8.37
C VAL A 50 9.26 -10.85 -6.86
N LEU A 51 9.81 -9.88 -6.13
CA LEU A 51 9.57 -9.73 -4.71
C LEU A 51 8.38 -8.81 -4.50
N VAL A 52 7.32 -9.29 -3.86
CA VAL A 52 6.14 -8.50 -3.49
C VAL A 52 6.21 -8.17 -2.02
N ARG A 53 6.00 -6.90 -1.68
CA ARG A 53 6.03 -6.39 -0.31
C ARG A 53 4.82 -5.50 -0.05
N VAL A 54 4.27 -5.57 1.15
CA VAL A 54 3.29 -4.60 1.66
C VAL A 54 3.87 -3.94 2.89
N ASP A 55 4.01 -2.63 2.82
CA ASP A 55 4.49 -1.78 3.90
C ASP A 55 3.32 -1.00 4.50
N TRP A 56 3.42 -0.66 5.79
CA TRP A 56 2.56 0.37 6.36
C TRP A 56 2.84 1.71 5.65
N PRO A 57 1.84 2.52 5.25
CA PRO A 57 0.40 2.45 5.57
C PRO A 57 -0.49 1.74 4.54
N GLY A 58 -0.12 0.53 4.10
CA GLY A 58 -0.88 -0.24 3.12
C GLY A 58 -0.44 0.03 1.68
N VAL A 59 0.87 0.19 1.48
CA VAL A 59 1.48 0.36 0.15
C VAL A 59 2.00 -1.00 -0.30
N LEU A 60 1.52 -1.48 -1.45
CA LEU A 60 2.07 -2.64 -2.13
C LEU A 60 3.17 -2.20 -3.09
N SER A 61 4.34 -2.83 -3.01
CA SER A 61 5.43 -2.63 -3.97
C SER A 61 5.88 -3.97 -4.54
N VAL A 62 6.24 -3.96 -5.82
CA VAL A 62 6.83 -5.11 -6.54
C VAL A 62 8.25 -4.73 -6.93
N PHE A 63 9.21 -5.61 -6.64
CA PHE A 63 10.62 -5.39 -6.93
C PHE A 63 11.20 -6.51 -7.80
N ASP A 64 12.15 -6.16 -8.66
CA ASP A 64 13.06 -7.13 -9.27
C ASP A 64 14.06 -7.58 -8.18
N PRO A 65 14.08 -8.87 -7.78
CA PRO A 65 14.94 -9.34 -6.71
C PRO A 65 16.43 -9.33 -7.07
N LEU A 66 16.79 -9.24 -8.36
CA LEU A 66 18.18 -9.21 -8.79
C LEU A 66 18.75 -7.78 -8.72
N THR A 67 18.00 -6.79 -9.20
CA THR A 67 18.46 -5.40 -9.29
C THR A 67 18.02 -4.53 -8.12
N GLY A 68 17.00 -4.96 -7.37
CA GLY A 68 16.34 -4.16 -6.35
C GLY A 68 15.41 -3.07 -6.90
N GLU A 69 15.20 -3.02 -8.22
CA GLU A 69 14.38 -2.01 -8.87
C GLU A 69 12.90 -2.17 -8.50
N CYS A 70 12.20 -1.05 -8.25
CA CYS A 70 10.76 -1.03 -8.03
C CYS A 70 10.01 -1.08 -9.38
N LEU A 71 9.38 -2.23 -9.65
CA LEU A 71 8.67 -2.53 -10.90
C LEU A 71 7.19 -2.13 -10.87
N ALA A 72 6.64 -1.80 -9.70
CA ALA A 72 5.29 -1.28 -9.51
C ALA A 72 5.12 -0.86 -8.05
N ARG A 73 4.33 0.20 -7.82
CA ARG A 73 3.89 0.62 -6.50
C ARG A 73 2.43 1.06 -6.53
N SER A 74 1.69 0.68 -5.48
CA SER A 74 0.30 1.08 -5.31
C SER A 74 0.15 2.40 -4.57
N ASP A 75 -1.01 3.03 -4.70
CA ASP A 75 -1.39 4.14 -3.83
C ASP A 75 -1.52 3.68 -2.37
N VAL A 76 -1.45 4.67 -1.46
CA VAL A 76 -1.58 4.45 -0.02
C VAL A 76 -3.00 3.98 0.29
N GLY A 77 -3.12 2.77 0.86
CA GLY A 77 -4.40 2.23 1.32
C GLY A 77 -5.27 1.61 0.22
N ASP A 78 -4.85 1.70 -1.04
CA ASP A 78 -5.50 1.01 -2.17
C ASP A 78 -4.46 0.22 -2.96
N VAL A 79 -4.31 -1.06 -2.60
CA VAL A 79 -3.29 -1.95 -3.19
C VAL A 79 -3.58 -2.35 -4.64
N PHE A 80 -4.79 -2.08 -5.14
CA PHE A 80 -5.17 -2.38 -6.53
C PHE A 80 -4.96 -1.20 -7.47
N GLN A 81 -4.81 0.00 -6.92
CA GLN A 81 -4.54 1.22 -7.68
C GLN A 81 -3.04 1.50 -7.73
N LEU A 82 -2.47 1.64 -8.93
CA LEU A 82 -1.07 2.04 -9.08
C LEU A 82 -0.90 3.54 -8.82
N GLU A 83 0.25 3.93 -8.27
CA GLU A 83 0.61 5.33 -8.10
C GLU A 83 0.55 6.08 -9.45
N ALA A 84 0.05 7.31 -9.41
CA ALA A 84 -0.04 8.15 -10.60
C ALA A 84 1.36 8.37 -11.22
N GLY A 85 1.45 8.18 -12.54
CA GLY A 85 2.71 8.33 -13.28
C GLY A 85 3.64 7.12 -13.21
N PHE A 86 3.23 6.02 -12.58
CA PHE A 86 3.96 4.77 -12.67
C PHE A 86 3.98 4.26 -14.12
N LEU A 87 5.17 4.17 -14.72
CA LEU A 87 5.38 3.63 -16.06
C LEU A 87 5.95 2.20 -15.96
N PRO A 88 5.17 1.17 -16.31
CA PRO A 88 5.67 -0.20 -16.35
C PRO A 88 6.85 -0.33 -17.31
N GLY A 89 8.01 -0.78 -16.82
CA GLY A 89 9.16 -1.13 -17.66
C GLY A 89 10.17 -0.02 -17.96
N ALA A 90 10.25 1.04 -17.15
CA ALA A 90 11.28 2.08 -17.29
C ALA A 90 12.71 1.67 -16.83
N GLY A 91 12.90 0.41 -16.44
CA GLY A 91 14.15 -0.18 -15.95
C GLY A 91 15.08 -0.76 -17.02
N SER A 92 16.12 0.01 -17.29
CA SER A 92 17.43 -0.25 -17.92
C SER A 92 17.57 -1.22 -19.13
N PRO A 93 18.35 -0.81 -20.16
CA PRO A 93 18.60 -1.62 -21.34
C PRO A 93 19.33 -2.92 -20.96
N LYS A 94 18.91 -4.03 -21.59
CA LYS A 94 19.59 -5.32 -21.47
C LYS A 94 21.08 -5.18 -21.82
N PRO A 95 22.00 -5.85 -21.10
CA PRO A 95 23.34 -6.05 -21.61
C PRO A 95 23.21 -6.78 -22.95
N LYS A 96 23.82 -6.23 -24.00
CA LYS A 96 24.05 -6.97 -25.24
C LYS A 96 25.04 -8.08 -24.95
N ASP A 97 24.74 -9.26 -25.49
CA ASP A 97 25.56 -10.47 -25.46
C ASP A 97 27.00 -10.23 -25.94
#